data_AF-A0A8T2SHU6-F1
#
_entry.id   AF-A0A8T2SHU6-F1
#
_cell.length_a   1.000
_cell.length_b   1.000
_cell.length_c   1.000
_cell.angle_alpha   90.00
_cell.angle_beta   90.00
_cell.angle_gamma   90.00
#
_symmetry.space_group_name_H-M   'P 1'
#
loop_
_entity.id
_entity.type
_entity.pdbx_description
1 polymer ?
#
loop_
_entity_poly.entity_id
_entity_poly.type
_entity_poly.pdbx_seq_one_letter_code
_entity_poly.pdbx_strand_id
1 'polypeptide(L)'
;MDLESVRDAFERASRKQRSGESSTMECVERVLQEVTTALEKVRACDANTAEDVRPYLSELHSALCKLAPIQELSASQKDVSVSIAKYGKVLDKFFCTDIAKAWRDVNWPDEALCRIIAIHFYRQGLFDLGDCFISEALDEEGASIREPFIEIFQILENLKMKNLEPALRWARIRHSALMQKGSPLEFELHRLQFLQLLLKGLRPEALQYARKNFRPFSDQHMAEIQRLMGCLLWTVSWASHTKVLSK
;
A
#
# COMPACT_ATOMS: atom_id res chain seq x y z
N MET A 1 -25.36 1.63 -12.40
CA MET A 1 -24.45 1.73 -13.56
C MET A 1 -24.24 0.34 -14.08
N ASP A 2 -24.56 0.11 -15.34
CA ASP A 2 -24.39 -1.19 -15.98
C ASP A 2 -22.90 -1.39 -16.35
N LEU A 3 -22.26 -2.32 -15.65
CA LEU A 3 -20.83 -2.66 -15.81
C LEU A 3 -20.59 -3.79 -16.80
N GLU A 4 -21.65 -4.34 -17.43
CA GLU A 4 -21.53 -5.47 -18.36
C GLU A 4 -20.62 -5.14 -19.55
N SER A 5 -20.71 -3.93 -20.10
CA SER A 5 -19.88 -3.52 -21.24
C SER A 5 -18.38 -3.39 -20.90
N VAL A 6 -18.04 -3.00 -19.66
CA VAL A 6 -16.66 -2.96 -19.17
C VAL A 6 -16.12 -4.37 -19.00
N ARG A 7 -16.94 -5.26 -18.42
CA ARG A 7 -16.61 -6.69 -18.26
C ARG A 7 -16.38 -7.36 -19.62
N ASP A 8 -17.25 -7.13 -20.59
CA ASP A 8 -17.11 -7.68 -21.94
C ASP A 8 -15.84 -7.18 -22.64
N ALA A 9 -15.52 -5.90 -22.48
CA ALA A 9 -14.29 -5.33 -23.04
C ALA A 9 -13.04 -5.93 -22.38
N PHE A 10 -13.08 -6.16 -21.07
CA PHE A 10 -12.01 -6.84 -20.33
C PHE A 10 -11.85 -8.30 -20.79
N GLU A 11 -12.94 -9.05 -20.90
CA GLU A 11 -12.89 -10.44 -21.37
C GLU A 11 -12.31 -10.55 -22.78
N ARG A 12 -12.68 -9.63 -23.69
CA ARG A 12 -12.11 -9.56 -25.05
C ARG A 12 -10.61 -9.28 -25.03
N ALA A 13 -10.17 -8.31 -24.23
CA ALA A 13 -8.74 -7.99 -24.10
C ALA A 13 -7.95 -9.16 -23.50
N SER A 14 -8.50 -9.80 -22.46
CA SER A 14 -7.89 -10.96 -21.80
C SER A 14 -7.78 -12.17 -22.74
N ARG A 15 -8.82 -12.48 -23.50
CA ARG A 15 -8.77 -13.56 -24.51
C ARG A 15 -7.73 -13.28 -25.59
N LYS A 16 -7.65 -12.03 -26.07
CA LYS A 16 -6.66 -11.65 -27.08
C LYS A 16 -5.23 -11.70 -26.54
N GLN A 17 -5.02 -11.32 -25.28
CA GLN A 17 -3.72 -11.46 -24.61
C GLN A 17 -3.29 -12.93 -24.53
N ARG A 18 -4.16 -13.83 -24.05
CA ARG A 18 -3.84 -15.27 -23.98
C ARG A 18 -3.54 -15.88 -25.35
N SER A 19 -4.31 -15.50 -26.37
CA SER A 19 -4.05 -15.92 -27.75
C SER A 19 -2.72 -15.37 -28.28
N GLY A 20 -2.38 -14.12 -27.94
CA GLY A 20 -1.10 -13.52 -28.26
C GLY A 20 0.07 -14.26 -27.60
N GLU A 21 -0.03 -14.55 -26.30
CA GLU A 21 0.94 -15.33 -25.54
C GLU A 21 1.18 -16.71 -26.18
N SER A 22 0.11 -17.47 -26.50
CA SER A 22 0.22 -18.76 -27.19
C SER A 22 0.92 -18.64 -28.54
N SER A 23 0.52 -17.68 -29.38
CA SER A 23 1.13 -17.46 -30.69
C SER A 23 2.61 -17.05 -30.58
N THR A 24 2.96 -16.20 -29.60
CA THR A 24 4.36 -15.85 -29.36
C THR A 24 5.18 -17.04 -28.89
N MET A 25 4.62 -17.89 -28.04
CA MET A 25 5.27 -19.11 -27.55
C MET A 25 5.51 -20.10 -28.70
N GLU A 26 4.50 -20.37 -29.53
CA GLU A 26 4.62 -21.23 -30.73
C GLU A 26 5.64 -20.69 -31.74
N CYS A 27 5.71 -19.36 -31.93
CA CYS A 27 6.72 -18.75 -32.79
C CYS A 27 8.14 -18.94 -32.22
N VAL A 28 8.32 -18.77 -30.92
CA VAL A 28 9.61 -18.98 -30.25
C VAL A 28 10.02 -20.45 -30.32
N GLU A 29 9.10 -21.38 -30.07
CA GLU A 29 9.35 -22.82 -30.15
C GLU A 29 9.78 -23.25 -31.56
N ARG A 30 9.14 -22.74 -32.61
CA ARG A 30 9.55 -23.01 -34.01
C ARG A 30 10.96 -22.51 -34.32
N VAL A 31 11.29 -21.28 -33.90
CA VAL A 31 12.66 -20.75 -34.08
C VAL A 31 13.67 -21.60 -33.32
N LEU A 32 13.34 -21.99 -32.08
CA LEU A 32 14.20 -22.81 -31.25
C LEU A 32 14.43 -24.19 -31.89
N GLN A 33 13.38 -24.78 -32.45
CA GLN A 33 13.44 -26.05 -33.18
C GLN A 33 14.40 -25.97 -34.38
N GLU A 34 14.24 -24.98 -35.26
CA GLU A 34 15.14 -24.79 -36.42
C GLU A 34 16.61 -24.60 -36.00
N VAL A 35 16.84 -23.82 -34.94
CA VAL A 35 18.19 -23.61 -34.40
C VAL A 35 18.75 -24.91 -33.82
N THR A 36 17.95 -25.70 -33.09
CA THR A 36 18.40 -26.98 -32.55
C THR A 36 18.68 -28.02 -33.65
N THR A 37 17.83 -28.11 -34.68
CA THR A 37 18.05 -29.01 -35.82
C THR A 37 19.33 -28.63 -36.59
N ALA A 38 19.57 -27.34 -36.80
CA ALA A 38 20.82 -26.88 -37.40
C ALA A 38 22.05 -27.24 -36.53
N LEU A 39 21.95 -27.09 -35.21
CA LEU A 39 23.01 -27.48 -34.27
C LEU A 39 23.28 -29.00 -34.26
N GLU A 40 22.24 -29.82 -34.31
CA GLU A 40 22.38 -31.29 -34.38
C GLU A 40 23.05 -31.73 -35.67
N LYS A 41 22.68 -31.15 -36.82
CA LYS A 41 23.32 -31.42 -38.11
C LYS A 41 24.81 -31.06 -38.11
N VAL A 42 25.17 -29.91 -37.53
CA VAL A 42 26.57 -29.48 -37.41
C VAL A 42 27.37 -30.43 -36.51
N ARG A 43 26.77 -30.91 -35.41
CA ARG A 43 27.40 -31.87 -34.50
C ARG A 43 27.54 -33.28 -35.09
N ALA A 44 26.61 -33.71 -35.92
CA ALA A 44 26.63 -35.04 -36.54
C ALA A 44 27.69 -35.21 -37.65
N CYS A 45 28.19 -34.11 -38.21
CA CYS A 45 29.15 -34.13 -39.31
C CYS A 45 30.62 -33.92 -38.91
N ASP A 46 30.95 -33.87 -37.61
CA ASP A 46 32.31 -33.54 -37.12
C ASP A 46 32.94 -32.32 -37.84
N ALA A 47 32.10 -31.31 -38.12
CA ALA A 47 32.47 -30.12 -38.86
C ALA A 47 33.45 -29.25 -38.05
N ASN A 48 34.75 -29.46 -38.26
CA ASN A 48 35.84 -28.73 -37.59
C ASN A 48 36.29 -27.47 -38.34
N THR A 49 35.83 -27.28 -39.58
CA THR A 49 36.25 -26.18 -40.46
C THR A 49 35.08 -25.25 -40.80
N ALA A 50 35.37 -23.95 -40.94
CA ALA A 50 34.36 -22.93 -41.27
C ALA A 50 33.69 -23.11 -42.64
N GLU A 51 34.22 -24.00 -43.50
CA GLU A 51 33.62 -24.36 -44.80
C GLU A 51 32.54 -25.43 -44.66
N ASP A 52 32.67 -26.33 -43.69
CA ASP A 52 31.71 -27.41 -43.44
C ASP A 52 30.43 -26.91 -42.76
N VAL A 53 30.51 -25.79 -42.03
CA VAL A 53 29.39 -25.20 -41.28
C VAL A 53 28.53 -24.25 -42.14
N ARG A 54 29.11 -23.66 -43.20
CA ARG A 54 28.42 -22.72 -44.11
C ARG A 54 27.10 -23.24 -44.71
N PRO A 55 26.99 -24.49 -45.23
CA PRO A 55 25.73 -24.98 -45.80
C PRO A 55 24.60 -25.09 -44.77
N TYR A 56 24.93 -25.44 -43.52
CA TYR A 56 23.93 -25.53 -42.44
C TYR A 56 23.46 -24.15 -41.98
N LEU A 57 24.36 -23.16 -41.95
CA LEU A 57 24.00 -21.77 -41.66
C LEU A 57 23.14 -21.14 -42.76
N SER A 58 23.40 -21.46 -44.04
CA SER A 58 22.56 -20.97 -45.14
C SER A 58 21.19 -21.64 -45.15
N GLU A 59 21.11 -22.93 -44.80
CA GLU A 59 19.85 -23.65 -44.59
C GLU A 59 19.04 -23.02 -43.45
N LEU A 60 19.67 -22.78 -42.28
CA LEU A 60 19.04 -22.11 -41.14
C LEU A 60 18.56 -20.70 -41.49
N HIS A 61 19.39 -19.91 -42.20
CA HIS A 61 19.01 -18.57 -42.64
C HIS A 61 17.77 -18.63 -43.56
N SER A 62 17.74 -19.57 -44.51
CA SER A 62 16.59 -19.78 -45.39
C SER A 62 15.33 -20.16 -44.62
N ALA A 63 15.45 -21.07 -43.64
CA ALA A 63 14.33 -21.48 -42.77
C ALA A 63 13.80 -20.31 -41.93
N LEU A 64 14.68 -19.52 -41.32
CA LEU A 64 14.29 -18.33 -40.54
C LEU A 64 13.68 -17.22 -41.41
N CYS A 65 14.17 -17.03 -42.63
CA CYS A 65 13.55 -16.11 -43.59
C CYS A 65 12.13 -16.54 -43.98
N LYS A 66 11.89 -17.85 -44.13
CA LYS A 66 10.56 -18.39 -44.41
C LYS A 66 9.61 -18.27 -43.22
N LEU A 67 10.11 -18.48 -42.00
CA LEU A 67 9.33 -18.35 -40.77
C LEU A 67 8.98 -16.89 -40.45
N ALA A 68 9.83 -15.94 -40.87
CA ALA A 68 9.64 -14.50 -40.64
C ALA A 68 9.19 -14.14 -39.20
N PRO A 69 9.85 -14.66 -38.14
CA PRO A 69 9.36 -14.62 -36.76
C PRO A 69 9.15 -13.20 -36.24
N ILE A 70 9.97 -12.25 -36.68
CA ILE A 70 9.85 -10.83 -36.30
C ILE A 70 8.52 -10.24 -36.80
N GLN A 71 8.11 -10.58 -38.03
CA GLN A 71 6.85 -10.10 -38.60
C GLN A 71 5.66 -10.69 -37.85
N GLU A 72 5.67 -11.99 -37.57
CA GLU A 72 4.61 -12.68 -36.82
C GLU A 72 4.47 -12.13 -35.40
N LEU A 73 5.59 -12.01 -34.66
CA LEU A 73 5.61 -11.45 -33.30
C LEU A 73 5.11 -10.01 -33.27
N SER A 74 5.55 -9.18 -34.21
CA SER A 74 5.11 -7.78 -34.30
C SER A 74 3.62 -7.65 -34.59
N ALA A 75 3.06 -8.52 -35.43
CA ALA A 75 1.63 -8.56 -35.71
C ALA A 75 0.83 -8.97 -34.47
N SER A 76 1.25 -10.02 -33.77
CA SER A 76 0.62 -10.48 -32.52
C SER A 76 0.66 -9.39 -31.43
N GLN A 77 1.81 -8.72 -31.25
CA GLN A 77 1.94 -7.62 -30.29
C GLN A 77 1.03 -6.42 -30.64
N LYS A 78 0.94 -6.07 -31.93
CA LYS A 78 0.05 -5.00 -32.41
C LYS A 78 -1.41 -5.33 -32.11
N ASP A 79 -1.81 -6.57 -32.31
CA ASP A 79 -3.17 -7.05 -32.04
C ASP A 79 -3.56 -6.98 -30.55
N VAL A 80 -2.64 -7.35 -29.66
CA VAL A 80 -2.82 -7.26 -28.21
C VAL A 80 -2.90 -5.79 -27.77
N SER A 81 -1.96 -4.95 -28.21
CA SER A 81 -1.94 -3.52 -27.87
C SER A 81 -3.19 -2.78 -28.34
N VAL A 82 -3.72 -3.08 -29.53
CA VAL A 82 -5.00 -2.51 -30.01
C VAL A 82 -6.16 -2.92 -29.11
N SER A 83 -6.18 -4.17 -28.63
CA SER A 83 -7.25 -4.67 -27.76
C SER A 83 -7.20 -4.03 -26.38
N ILE A 84 -5.99 -3.84 -25.81
CA ILE A 84 -5.78 -3.11 -24.56
C ILE A 84 -6.18 -1.65 -24.72
N ALA A 85 -5.81 -0.99 -25.82
CA ALA A 85 -6.20 0.40 -26.09
C ALA A 85 -7.73 0.56 -26.21
N LYS A 86 -8.42 -0.39 -26.85
CA LYS A 86 -9.89 -0.42 -26.90
C LYS A 86 -10.51 -0.58 -25.52
N TYR A 87 -9.99 -1.48 -24.69
CA TYR A 87 -10.43 -1.64 -23.31
C TYR A 87 -10.23 -0.36 -22.49
N GLY A 88 -9.07 0.29 -22.61
CA GLY A 88 -8.79 1.58 -21.98
C GLY A 88 -9.81 2.65 -22.35
N LYS A 89 -10.17 2.77 -23.64
CA LYS A 89 -11.21 3.72 -24.09
C LYS A 89 -12.59 3.43 -23.50
N VAL A 90 -12.93 2.15 -23.31
CA VAL A 90 -14.18 1.78 -22.61
C VAL A 90 -14.09 2.21 -21.16
N LEU A 91 -12.97 1.92 -20.49
CA LEU A 91 -12.73 2.32 -19.10
C LEU A 91 -12.87 3.84 -18.92
N ASP A 92 -12.24 4.64 -19.78
CA ASP A 92 -12.27 6.10 -19.76
C ASP A 92 -13.69 6.68 -19.95
N LYS A 93 -14.58 5.92 -20.62
CA LYS A 93 -15.97 6.33 -20.82
C LYS A 93 -16.83 6.10 -19.57
N PHE A 94 -16.49 5.09 -18.77
CA PHE A 94 -17.24 4.73 -17.55
C PHE A 94 -16.68 5.40 -16.29
N PHE A 95 -15.37 5.53 -16.21
CA PHE A 95 -14.69 6.17 -15.10
C PHE A 95 -14.33 7.59 -15.51
N CYS A 96 -15.04 8.57 -14.93
CA CYS A 96 -14.78 9.96 -15.20
C CYS A 96 -13.39 10.32 -14.66
N THR A 97 -12.45 10.61 -15.56
CA THR A 97 -11.10 11.11 -15.22
C THR A 97 -11.12 12.56 -14.78
N ASP A 98 -12.22 13.27 -15.07
CA ASP A 98 -12.46 14.65 -14.68
C ASP A 98 -13.37 14.69 -13.45
N ILE A 99 -12.78 15.01 -12.29
CA ILE A 99 -13.50 15.07 -11.02
C ILE A 99 -14.63 16.12 -11.04
N ALA A 100 -14.53 17.16 -11.86
CA ALA A 100 -15.58 18.17 -12.02
C ALA A 100 -16.84 17.60 -12.69
N LYS A 101 -16.68 16.53 -13.49
CA LYS A 101 -17.79 15.81 -14.15
C LYS A 101 -18.23 14.55 -13.39
N ALA A 102 -17.57 14.23 -12.28
CA ALA A 102 -17.96 13.15 -11.39
C ALA A 102 -19.21 13.48 -10.55
N TRP A 103 -19.70 14.73 -10.63
CA TRP A 103 -20.97 15.11 -10.02
C TRP A 103 -22.10 14.30 -10.67
N ARG A 104 -22.70 13.42 -9.87
CA ARG A 104 -23.94 12.74 -10.19
C ARG A 104 -25.01 13.38 -9.32
N ASP A 105 -26.19 13.58 -9.90
CA ASP A 105 -27.40 13.92 -9.16
C ASP A 105 -27.80 12.71 -8.32
N VAL A 106 -27.09 12.52 -7.22
CA VAL A 106 -27.37 11.50 -6.22
C VAL A 106 -28.20 12.19 -5.16
N ASN A 107 -29.42 11.69 -4.95
CA ASN A 107 -30.21 12.11 -3.82
C ASN A 107 -29.52 11.62 -2.54
N TRP A 108 -28.72 12.48 -1.93
CA TRP A 108 -28.08 12.21 -0.66
C TRP A 108 -29.12 12.38 0.45
N PRO A 109 -29.20 11.46 1.42
CA PRO A 109 -30.05 11.69 2.58
C PRO A 109 -29.56 12.96 3.29
N ASP A 110 -30.44 13.95 3.42
CA ASP A 110 -30.10 15.25 4.04
C ASP A 110 -29.50 15.06 5.44
N GLU A 111 -30.01 14.08 6.19
CA GLU A 111 -29.52 13.70 7.50
C GLU A 111 -28.05 13.24 7.46
N ALA A 112 -27.66 12.45 6.45
CA ALA A 112 -26.28 11.98 6.32
C ALA A 112 -25.32 13.14 6.01
N LEU A 113 -25.76 14.11 5.20
CA LEU A 113 -25.00 15.32 4.92
C LEU A 113 -24.85 16.19 6.18
N CYS A 114 -25.94 16.45 6.89
CA CYS A 114 -25.92 17.17 8.16
C CYS A 114 -24.99 16.47 9.16
N ARG A 115 -25.03 15.14 9.25
CA ARG A 115 -24.13 14.37 10.12
C ARG A 115 -22.65 14.57 9.78
N ILE A 116 -22.31 14.58 8.48
CA ILE A 116 -20.93 14.82 8.02
C ILE A 116 -20.48 16.24 8.39
N ILE A 117 -21.36 17.24 8.23
CA ILE A 117 -21.08 18.63 8.59
C ILE A 117 -20.85 18.76 10.10
N ALA A 118 -21.69 18.15 10.92
CA ALA A 118 -21.53 18.13 12.37
C ALA A 118 -20.21 17.47 12.81
N ILE A 119 -19.87 16.30 12.23
CA ILE A 119 -18.58 15.63 12.43
C ILE A 119 -17.42 16.57 12.07
N HIS A 120 -17.56 17.34 10.99
CA HIS A 120 -16.53 18.29 10.59
C HIS A 120 -16.31 19.39 11.64
N PHE A 121 -17.39 19.99 12.17
CA PHE A 121 -17.26 21.01 13.22
C PHE A 121 -16.55 20.48 14.47
N TYR A 122 -16.93 19.30 14.96
CA TYR A 122 -16.27 18.69 16.11
C TYR A 122 -14.81 18.31 15.85
N ARG A 123 -14.47 17.87 14.62
CA ARG A 123 -13.08 17.63 14.23
C ARG A 123 -12.22 18.89 14.28
N GLN A 124 -12.79 20.04 13.94
CA GLN A 124 -12.10 21.34 14.03
C GLN A 124 -12.07 21.91 15.46
N GLY A 125 -12.72 21.25 16.42
CA GLY A 125 -12.85 21.74 17.79
C GLY A 125 -13.89 22.86 17.96
N LEU A 126 -14.73 23.08 16.95
CA LEU A 126 -15.83 24.04 16.97
C LEU A 126 -17.06 23.41 17.64
N PHE A 127 -16.94 23.10 18.93
CA PHE A 127 -17.98 22.35 19.67
C PHE A 127 -19.29 23.12 19.77
N ASP A 128 -19.25 24.40 20.13
CA ASP A 128 -20.46 25.22 20.26
C ASP A 128 -21.24 25.32 18.94
N LEU A 129 -20.52 25.48 17.82
CA LEU A 129 -21.12 25.51 16.48
C LEU A 129 -21.70 24.15 16.10
N GLY A 130 -20.99 23.06 16.39
CA GLY A 130 -21.49 21.71 16.19
C GLY A 130 -22.76 21.43 16.99
N ASP A 131 -22.79 21.87 18.25
CA ASP A 131 -23.93 21.69 19.16
C ASP A 131 -25.16 22.46 18.66
N CYS A 132 -24.98 23.73 18.26
CA CYS A 132 -26.06 24.51 17.62
C CYS A 132 -26.54 23.85 16.33
N PHE A 133 -25.61 23.45 15.45
CA PHE A 133 -25.97 22.84 14.16
C PHE A 133 -26.75 21.53 14.35
N ILE A 134 -26.32 20.66 15.27
CA ILE A 134 -27.05 19.44 15.59
C ILE A 134 -28.44 19.76 16.10
N SER A 135 -28.58 20.70 17.04
CA SER A 135 -29.90 21.04 17.61
C SER A 135 -30.90 21.59 16.58
N GLU A 136 -30.41 22.19 15.49
CA GLU A 136 -31.24 22.77 14.45
C GLU A 136 -31.51 21.82 13.27
N ALA A 137 -30.58 20.91 12.97
CA ALA A 137 -30.58 20.13 11.72
C ALA A 137 -30.68 18.61 11.91
N LEU A 138 -30.55 18.09 13.14
CA LEU A 138 -30.56 16.66 13.45
C LEU A 138 -31.33 16.38 14.77
N ASP A 139 -31.83 15.16 14.93
CA ASP A 139 -32.47 14.70 16.17
C ASP A 139 -31.43 14.33 17.26
N GLU A 140 -31.91 13.92 18.45
CA GLU A 140 -31.09 13.63 19.65
C GLU A 140 -29.91 12.65 19.43
N GLU A 141 -29.92 11.86 18.35
CA GLU A 141 -28.84 10.95 17.97
C GLU A 141 -27.52 11.67 17.60
N GLY A 142 -27.57 12.97 17.30
CA GLY A 142 -26.40 13.79 17.05
C GLY A 142 -25.48 13.93 18.27
N ALA A 143 -26.03 13.87 19.49
CA ALA A 143 -25.26 14.03 20.73
C ALA A 143 -24.12 13.01 20.83
N SER A 144 -24.39 11.74 20.49
CA SER A 144 -23.41 10.63 20.57
C SER A 144 -22.16 10.80 19.69
N ILE A 145 -22.20 11.72 18.73
CA ILE A 145 -21.08 12.00 17.81
C ILE A 145 -20.02 12.86 18.50
N ARG A 146 -20.42 13.63 19.52
CA ARG A 146 -19.62 14.65 20.19
C ARG A 146 -18.59 14.07 21.15
N GLU A 147 -18.97 13.09 21.95
CA GLU A 147 -18.15 12.56 23.06
C GLU A 147 -16.80 12.03 22.59
N PRO A 148 -16.69 11.27 21.48
CA PRO A 148 -15.39 10.81 20.99
C PRO A 148 -14.44 11.96 20.64
N PHE A 149 -14.97 13.10 20.15
CA PHE A 149 -14.15 14.27 19.87
C PHE A 149 -13.72 14.98 21.15
N ILE A 150 -14.58 15.05 22.16
CA ILE A 150 -14.17 15.61 23.45
C ILE A 150 -13.06 14.78 24.08
N GLU A 151 -13.22 13.45 24.10
CA GLU A 151 -12.23 12.53 24.61
C GLU A 151 -10.88 12.72 23.89
N ILE A 152 -10.88 12.82 22.55
CA ILE A 152 -9.62 13.00 21.80
C ILE A 152 -8.99 14.37 22.02
N PHE A 153 -9.76 15.46 22.10
CA PHE A 153 -9.23 16.79 22.39
C PHE A 153 -8.64 16.86 23.80
N GLN A 154 -9.29 16.25 24.80
CA GLN A 154 -8.74 16.13 26.15
C GLN A 154 -7.42 15.36 26.16
N ILE A 155 -7.32 14.27 25.40
CA ILE A 155 -6.08 13.50 25.25
C ILE A 155 -5.00 14.37 24.60
N LEU A 156 -5.33 15.08 23.51
CA LEU A 156 -4.38 15.95 22.79
C LEU A 156 -3.81 17.06 23.68
N GLU A 157 -4.65 17.72 24.48
CA GLU A 157 -4.19 18.73 25.44
C GLU A 157 -3.25 18.13 26.50
N ASN A 158 -3.57 16.93 27.02
CA ASN A 158 -2.68 16.25 27.95
C ASN A 158 -1.34 15.84 27.28
N LEU A 159 -1.37 15.40 26.03
CA LEU A 159 -0.15 15.08 25.27
C LEU A 159 0.74 16.31 25.07
N LYS A 160 0.16 17.50 24.81
CA LYS A 160 0.91 18.77 24.74
C LYS A 160 1.63 19.08 26.05
N MET A 161 0.98 18.78 27.18
CA MET A 161 1.56 18.92 28.53
C MET A 161 2.51 17.77 28.91
N LYS A 162 2.88 16.91 27.94
CA LYS A 162 3.72 15.71 28.15
C LYS A 162 3.10 14.68 29.11
N ASN A 163 1.79 14.74 29.34
CA ASN A 163 1.05 13.78 30.14
C ASN A 163 0.46 12.68 29.23
N LEU A 164 1.12 11.52 29.17
CA LEU A 164 0.68 10.40 28.32
C LEU A 164 -0.40 9.53 28.95
N GLU A 165 -0.68 9.73 30.24
CA GLU A 165 -1.53 8.85 31.02
C GLU A 165 -2.97 8.73 30.46
N PRO A 166 -3.66 9.81 30.03
CA PRO A 166 -4.97 9.71 29.38
C PRO A 166 -4.92 8.92 28.06
N ALA A 167 -3.88 9.10 27.26
CA ALA A 167 -3.71 8.39 25.98
C ALA A 167 -3.47 6.89 26.21
N LEU A 168 -2.65 6.53 27.20
CA LEU A 168 -2.37 5.14 27.57
C LEU A 168 -3.62 4.41 28.07
N ARG A 169 -4.43 5.08 28.92
CA ARG A 169 -5.72 4.51 29.35
C ARG A 169 -6.67 4.30 28.18
N TRP A 170 -6.78 5.30 27.30
CA TRP A 170 -7.60 5.23 26.11
C TRP A 170 -7.22 4.04 25.22
N ALA A 171 -5.92 3.86 24.96
CA ALA A 171 -5.41 2.77 24.14
C ALA A 171 -5.65 1.41 24.79
N ARG A 172 -5.41 1.29 26.10
CA ARG A 172 -5.65 0.05 26.85
C ARG A 172 -7.10 -0.40 26.83
N ILE A 173 -8.05 0.53 26.99
CA ILE A 173 -9.50 0.23 26.92
C ILE A 173 -9.87 -0.29 25.52
N ARG A 174 -9.19 0.21 24.47
CA ARG A 174 -9.48 -0.10 23.06
C ARG A 174 -8.50 -1.09 22.43
N HIS A 175 -7.73 -1.83 23.25
CA HIS A 175 -6.67 -2.75 22.81
C HIS A 175 -7.14 -3.71 21.70
N SER A 176 -8.25 -4.42 21.93
CA SER A 176 -8.78 -5.40 20.98
C SER A 176 -9.17 -4.78 19.63
N ALA A 177 -9.81 -3.60 19.67
CA ALA A 177 -10.20 -2.86 18.47
C ALA A 177 -8.99 -2.31 17.69
N LEU A 178 -7.94 -1.88 18.40
CA LEU A 178 -6.68 -1.44 17.80
C LEU A 178 -5.94 -2.60 17.14
N MET A 179 -5.90 -3.77 17.79
CA MET A 179 -5.28 -4.98 17.25
C MET A 179 -5.98 -5.47 15.98
N GLN A 180 -7.32 -5.49 15.94
CA GLN A 180 -8.07 -5.86 14.73
C GLN A 180 -7.77 -4.94 13.54
N LYS A 181 -7.52 -3.65 13.81
CA LYS A 181 -7.14 -2.66 12.80
C LYS A 181 -5.65 -2.68 12.44
N GLY A 182 -4.84 -3.52 13.11
CA GLY A 182 -3.39 -3.54 12.96
C GLY A 182 -2.70 -2.24 13.38
N SER A 183 -3.31 -1.47 14.30
CA SER A 183 -2.79 -0.18 14.72
C SER A 183 -1.68 -0.35 15.78
N PRO A 184 -0.46 0.19 15.55
CA PRO A 184 0.63 0.11 16.52
C PRO A 184 0.53 1.18 17.63
N LEU A 185 -0.57 1.92 17.71
CA LEU A 185 -0.70 3.12 18.55
C LEU A 185 -0.41 2.87 20.04
N GLU A 186 -0.88 1.75 20.58
CA GLU A 186 -0.67 1.44 22.00
C GLU A 186 0.81 1.22 22.32
N PHE A 187 1.52 0.48 21.46
CA PHE A 187 2.95 0.28 21.60
C PHE A 187 3.72 1.61 21.45
N GLU A 188 3.33 2.44 20.50
CA GLU A 188 3.92 3.77 20.28
C GLU A 188 3.79 4.70 21.51
N LEU A 189 2.65 4.65 22.20
CA LEU A 189 2.47 5.38 23.46
C LEU A 189 3.36 4.83 24.59
N HIS A 190 3.46 3.50 24.71
CA HIS A 190 4.37 2.89 25.69
C HIS A 190 5.84 3.20 25.37
N ARG A 191 6.23 3.23 24.09
CA ARG A 191 7.56 3.65 23.64
C ARG A 191 7.83 5.09 24.06
N LEU A 192 6.90 6.00 23.80
CA LEU A 192 7.05 7.40 24.17
C LEU A 192 7.19 7.58 25.68
N GLN A 193 6.40 6.85 26.49
CA GLN A 193 6.52 6.88 27.95
C GLN A 193 7.88 6.37 28.43
N PHE A 194 8.38 5.28 27.85
CA PHE A 194 9.72 4.78 28.16
C PHE A 194 10.81 5.80 27.82
N LEU A 195 10.74 6.43 26.64
CA LEU A 195 11.67 7.48 26.24
C LEU A 195 11.59 8.71 27.15
N GLN A 196 10.39 9.11 27.59
CA GLN A 196 10.24 10.21 28.55
C GLN A 196 10.88 9.92 29.89
N LEU A 197 10.80 8.68 30.40
CA LEU A 197 11.48 8.28 31.63
C LEU A 197 13.00 8.30 31.46
N LEU A 198 13.51 7.82 30.33
CA LEU A 198 14.92 7.93 29.98
C LEU A 198 15.37 9.39 29.88
N LEU A 199 14.60 10.25 29.22
CA LEU A 199 14.87 11.68 29.08
C LEU A 199 14.89 12.44 30.42
N LYS A 200 14.28 11.88 31.47
CA LYS A 200 14.33 12.42 32.84
C LYS A 200 15.52 11.87 33.66
N GLY A 201 16.34 11.00 33.08
CA GLY A 201 17.44 10.32 33.77
C GLY A 201 16.99 9.17 34.68
N LEU A 202 15.71 8.83 34.66
CA LEU A 202 15.06 7.80 35.49
C LEU A 202 15.22 6.41 34.85
N ARG A 203 16.47 5.96 34.75
CA ARG A 203 16.84 4.67 34.15
C ARG A 203 16.20 3.45 34.84
N PRO A 204 16.23 3.31 36.18
CA PRO A 204 15.64 2.14 36.82
C PRO A 204 14.12 2.08 36.64
N GLU A 205 13.44 3.24 36.66
CA GLU A 205 12.00 3.36 36.43
C GLU A 205 11.65 3.03 34.97
N ALA A 206 12.44 3.49 34.00
CA ALA A 206 12.28 3.15 32.59
C ALA A 206 12.41 1.63 32.37
N LEU A 207 13.40 0.99 32.99
CA LEU A 207 13.60 -0.47 32.90
C LEU A 207 12.43 -1.24 33.53
N GLN A 208 11.94 -0.80 34.68
CA GLN A 208 10.78 -1.40 35.33
C GLN A 208 9.52 -1.26 34.45
N TYR A 209 9.33 -0.09 33.84
CA TYR A 209 8.22 0.18 32.94
C TYR A 209 8.24 -0.71 31.69
N ALA A 210 9.41 -0.86 31.06
CA ALA A 210 9.59 -1.73 29.90
C ALA A 210 9.25 -3.20 30.23
N ARG A 211 9.76 -3.73 31.35
CA ARG A 211 9.48 -5.11 31.78
C ARG A 211 7.99 -5.38 31.98
N LYS A 212 7.25 -4.39 32.47
CA LYS A 212 5.81 -4.51 32.72
C LYS A 212 4.98 -4.42 31.45
N ASN A 213 5.29 -3.48 30.56
CA ASN A 213 4.38 -3.10 29.47
C ASN A 213 4.82 -3.56 28.08
N PHE A 214 6.10 -3.90 27.84
CA PHE A 214 6.55 -4.30 26.49
C PHE A 214 6.34 -5.78 26.18
N ARG A 215 6.16 -6.63 27.19
CA ARG A 215 5.99 -8.08 27.02
C ARG A 215 4.85 -8.46 26.05
N PRO A 216 3.66 -7.84 26.09
CA PRO A 216 2.57 -8.17 25.15
C PRO A 216 2.88 -7.81 23.69
N PHE A 217 3.87 -6.95 23.44
CA PHE A 217 4.21 -6.44 22.12
C PHE A 217 5.45 -7.12 21.51
N SER A 218 6.02 -8.12 22.18
CA SER A 218 7.24 -8.80 21.71
C SER A 218 7.08 -9.38 20.32
N ASP A 219 5.95 -10.01 20.03
CA ASP A 219 5.79 -10.80 18.82
C ASP A 219 5.78 -9.92 17.56
N GLN A 220 5.28 -8.68 17.68
CA GLN A 220 5.17 -7.73 16.56
C GLN A 220 6.28 -6.66 16.56
N HIS A 221 6.83 -6.31 17.72
CA HIS A 221 7.73 -5.16 17.88
C HIS A 221 9.09 -5.51 18.52
N MET A 222 9.52 -6.77 18.50
CA MET A 222 10.77 -7.21 19.15
C MET A 222 12.00 -6.38 18.75
N ALA A 223 12.16 -6.09 17.46
CA ALA A 223 13.30 -5.31 16.96
C ALA A 223 13.32 -3.89 17.53
N GLU A 224 12.15 -3.27 17.71
CA GLU A 224 12.06 -1.96 18.36
C GLU A 224 12.38 -2.05 19.85
N ILE A 225 11.83 -3.06 20.54
CA ILE A 225 12.09 -3.28 21.97
C ILE A 225 13.60 -3.44 22.22
N GLN A 226 14.30 -4.20 21.38
CA GLN A 226 15.75 -4.37 21.46
C GLN A 226 16.49 -3.03 21.28
N ARG A 227 16.08 -2.20 20.31
CA ARG A 227 16.65 -0.84 20.13
C ARG A 227 16.44 0.03 21.36
N LEU A 228 15.23 0.03 21.93
CA LEU A 228 14.89 0.78 23.15
C LEU A 228 15.71 0.31 24.35
N MET A 229 15.94 -1.00 24.49
CA MET A 229 16.82 -1.54 25.53
C MET A 229 18.27 -1.12 25.31
N GLY A 230 18.74 -1.05 24.06
CA GLY A 230 20.05 -0.51 23.70
C GLY A 230 20.24 0.95 24.11
N CYS A 231 19.19 1.78 24.06
CA CYS A 231 19.26 3.18 24.50
C CYS A 231 19.67 3.32 25.97
N LEU A 232 19.36 2.35 26.84
CA LEU A 232 19.76 2.38 28.25
C LEU A 232 21.28 2.46 28.44
N LEU A 233 22.07 1.87 27.53
CA LEU A 233 23.54 1.86 27.59
C LEU A 233 24.13 3.23 27.28
N TRP A 234 23.55 3.94 26.31
CA TRP A 234 24.02 5.25 25.86
C TRP A 234 23.53 6.39 26.76
N THR A 235 22.64 6.07 27.71
CA THR A 235 22.07 7.08 28.61
C THR A 235 23.05 7.67 29.65
N VAL A 236 24.30 7.21 29.69
CA VAL A 236 25.35 7.80 30.55
C VAL A 236 26.10 8.93 29.84
N SER A 237 26.15 8.93 28.50
CA SER A 237 26.91 9.91 27.70
C SER A 237 26.12 11.22 27.46
N TRP A 238 24.85 11.13 27.09
CA TRP A 238 23.97 12.29 26.82
C TRP A 238 23.60 13.14 28.06
N ALA A 239 23.49 12.56 29.26
CA ALA A 239 23.20 13.30 30.49
C ALA A 239 24.37 14.20 30.93
N SER A 240 25.59 13.82 30.53
CA SER A 240 26.83 14.59 30.76
C SER A 240 26.91 15.81 29.82
N HIS A 241 26.38 15.69 28.59
CA HIS A 241 26.37 16.75 27.58
C HIS A 241 25.19 17.74 27.72
N THR A 242 24.02 17.28 28.19
CA THR A 242 22.83 18.15 28.34
C THR A 242 22.91 19.11 29.55
N LYS A 243 23.74 18.80 30.55
CA LYS A 243 24.09 19.77 31.61
C LYS A 243 24.93 20.95 31.10
N VAL A 244 25.56 20.84 29.93
CA VAL A 244 26.34 21.94 29.31
C VAL A 244 25.46 22.87 28.46
N LEU A 245 24.29 22.40 28.00
CA LEU A 245 23.38 23.15 27.12
C LEU A 245 22.18 23.80 27.85
N SER A 246 22.16 23.78 29.19
CA SER A 246 21.13 24.43 30.02
C SER A 246 21.69 25.58 30.89
N LYS A 247 22.79 26.20 30.44
CA LYS A 247 23.19 27.55 30.88
C LYS A 247 22.93 28.55 29.77
#